data_AF-A0AA93CL94-F1
#
_entry.id   AF-A0AA93CL94-F1
#
_cell.length_a   1.000
_cell.length_b   1.000
_cell.length_c   1.000
_cell.angle_alpha   90.00
_cell.angle_beta   90.00
_cell.angle_gamma   90.00
#
_symmetry.space_group_name_H-M   'P 1'
#
loop_
_entity.id
_entity.type
_entity.pdbx_description
1 polymer ?
#
loop_
_entity_poly.entity_id
_entity_poly.type
_entity_poly.pdbx_seq_one_letter_code
_entity_poly.pdbx_strand_id
1 'polypeptide(L)'
;MVIFISFKAFSQNQNNLIDAPGDIAFIAFHTDNGGADQEDGFSFILLDDAIDGTTITFIDEEWDGTQFSTATNEGDLIWTNNTGNMIDAGTVINITDADGDMEMASIGTVDEINAGFNLAAPEDIVAVTGTRANPGIFLTAIDGDNGFPFNSTNTGLSSAQILLITDQGLYTGPTTCNSTIGDCLIQIYDSTNNWNFGNYTHPDDVVGNFTGNAFLGDMISPTVSISLSDATLTAGETSTITFTFSEVPVGFTETDVTVQNGTLTGFTITADSTIYTAVFTPTPNIQDATNIISVGTGYTDAAGNIGIAANSDNYTINTFPSNSAPSFSIPASPNQTTLEDSGAQTVNGFASNIDDGDGNTQNLTFNVTNDNNALFSSQPAIDEVTGNLTYTPISNVSGSTIVTINLSDDGGTANGGIDTSADQTFMITINEVNDAPSFSILVSPDQTTLEDSGAQTVNGFASNIVDGDGNTQNLTFNVTNDNNALFSSQPAINEVTGNLTYTSAANVSGSTIVTINLSDDGGTSNGGIDTSADQTFMITINEVNDAPSFSILVSPDQTTLEDSGAQTVNGFASNIDDGDGNTQNLK
;
A
#
# COMPACT_ATOMS: atom_id res chain seq x y z
N MET A 1 83.11 -40.54 -21.71
CA MET A 1 83.30 -39.84 -22.99
C MET A 1 81.98 -39.18 -23.24
N VAL A 2 81.95 -37.84 -23.15
CA VAL A 2 80.84 -36.93 -23.54
C VAL A 2 79.59 -37.18 -22.69
N ILE A 3 79.15 -36.19 -21.93
CA ILE A 3 78.15 -35.23 -22.38
C ILE A 3 78.25 -34.06 -21.37
N PHE A 4 78.87 -32.91 -21.68
CA PHE A 4 78.51 -31.82 -22.61
C PHE A 4 77.08 -31.37 -22.47
N ILE A 5 76.85 -30.17 -21.92
CA ILE A 5 75.81 -29.35 -22.54
C ILE A 5 76.11 -27.86 -22.57
N SER A 6 76.11 -27.29 -23.78
CA SER A 6 76.29 -25.87 -24.07
C SER A 6 74.96 -25.30 -24.55
N PHE A 7 74.07 -24.94 -23.62
CA PHE A 7 72.70 -24.61 -23.98
C PHE A 7 72.43 -23.15 -24.35
N LYS A 8 71.49 -22.95 -25.26
CA LYS A 8 70.68 -21.72 -25.24
C LYS A 8 69.46 -21.98 -24.37
N ALA A 9 69.32 -21.22 -23.28
CA ALA A 9 68.09 -21.22 -22.49
C ALA A 9 67.15 -20.15 -23.05
N PHE A 10 65.87 -20.50 -23.17
CA PHE A 10 64.80 -19.66 -23.67
C PHE A 10 63.71 -19.53 -22.62
N SER A 11 63.16 -18.33 -22.42
CA SER A 11 62.04 -18.10 -21.52
C SER A 11 60.97 -17.26 -22.18
N GLN A 12 59.71 -17.67 -22.03
CA GLN A 12 58.60 -16.83 -22.42
C GLN A 12 58.28 -15.83 -21.31
N ASN A 13 58.32 -14.55 -21.64
CA ASN A 13 57.67 -13.50 -20.87
C ASN A 13 57.02 -12.56 -21.90
N GLN A 14 55.80 -12.89 -22.31
CA GLN A 14 55.17 -12.27 -23.49
C GLN A 14 54.52 -10.91 -23.21
N ASN A 15 54.27 -10.57 -21.95
CA ASN A 15 53.45 -9.42 -21.59
C ASN A 15 53.87 -8.67 -20.30
N ASN A 16 54.99 -9.06 -19.64
CA ASN A 16 55.38 -8.56 -18.32
C ASN A 16 54.35 -8.82 -17.19
N LEU A 17 53.44 -9.78 -17.38
CA LEU A 17 52.50 -10.24 -16.37
C LEU A 17 52.79 -11.72 -16.08
N ILE A 18 52.43 -12.18 -14.88
CA ILE A 18 52.33 -13.60 -14.58
C ILE A 18 50.84 -13.92 -14.64
N ASP A 19 50.40 -14.62 -15.67
CA ASP A 19 48.98 -14.87 -15.91
C ASP A 19 48.68 -16.33 -16.27
N ALA A 20 49.69 -17.21 -16.19
CA ALA A 20 49.57 -18.62 -16.49
C ALA A 20 50.24 -19.47 -15.39
N PRO A 21 49.60 -20.56 -14.93
CA PRO A 21 50.13 -21.49 -13.92
C PRO A 21 51.48 -22.17 -14.26
N GLY A 22 52.07 -21.87 -15.41
CA GLY A 22 53.28 -22.49 -15.95
C GLY A 22 54.45 -21.54 -16.15
N ASP A 23 54.38 -20.28 -15.71
CA ASP A 23 55.55 -19.41 -15.80
C ASP A 23 56.65 -19.96 -14.88
N ILE A 24 57.62 -20.63 -15.48
CA ILE A 24 58.74 -21.27 -14.77
C ILE A 24 60.06 -20.89 -15.40
N ALA A 25 61.12 -21.04 -14.62
CA ALA A 25 62.49 -21.00 -15.14
C ALA A 25 63.27 -22.21 -14.66
N PHE A 26 64.05 -22.83 -15.55
CA PHE A 26 65.05 -23.81 -15.14
C PHE A 26 66.16 -23.14 -14.33
N ILE A 27 66.57 -23.77 -13.23
CA ILE A 27 67.57 -23.22 -12.29
C ILE A 27 68.74 -24.16 -11.99
N ALA A 28 68.65 -25.45 -12.32
CA ALA A 28 69.75 -26.39 -12.16
C ALA A 28 69.56 -27.64 -13.02
N PHE A 29 70.68 -28.28 -13.38
CA PHE A 29 70.75 -29.60 -14.00
C PHE A 29 71.69 -30.49 -13.19
N HIS A 30 71.39 -31.78 -13.13
CA HIS A 30 72.25 -32.77 -12.51
C HIS A 30 72.28 -34.06 -13.34
N THR A 31 73.49 -34.62 -13.48
CA THR A 31 73.74 -35.88 -14.21
C THR A 31 74.69 -36.74 -13.39
N ASP A 32 74.44 -38.02 -13.30
CA ASP A 32 75.32 -39.01 -12.73
C ASP A 32 76.46 -39.33 -13.72
N ASN A 33 77.62 -39.71 -13.20
CA ASN A 33 78.77 -40.12 -14.02
C ASN A 33 78.80 -41.65 -14.22
N GLY A 34 77.64 -42.27 -14.51
CA GLY A 34 77.46 -43.71 -14.58
C GLY A 34 77.52 -44.39 -13.21
N GLY A 35 76.90 -43.76 -12.20
CA GLY A 35 76.74 -44.30 -10.85
C GLY A 35 75.79 -45.50 -10.81
N ALA A 36 75.64 -46.16 -9.65
CA ALA A 36 74.60 -47.18 -9.46
C ALA A 36 73.33 -46.59 -8.81
N ASP A 37 73.39 -45.30 -8.51
CA ASP A 37 72.43 -44.40 -7.90
C ASP A 37 72.00 -43.41 -8.99
N GLN A 38 70.98 -43.83 -9.74
CA GLN A 38 70.34 -43.14 -10.87
C GLN A 38 69.68 -41.85 -10.36
N GLU A 39 70.31 -40.69 -10.55
CA GLU A 39 69.86 -39.41 -9.99
C GLU A 39 69.87 -38.26 -11.03
N ASP A 40 69.79 -38.57 -12.33
CA ASP A 40 69.76 -37.56 -13.39
C ASP A 40 68.48 -36.73 -13.33
N GLY A 41 68.53 -35.43 -13.62
CA GLY A 41 67.36 -34.57 -13.53
C GLY A 41 67.63 -33.07 -13.61
N PHE A 42 66.62 -32.30 -13.23
CA PHE A 42 66.65 -30.84 -13.32
C PHE A 42 65.76 -30.19 -12.25
N SER A 43 66.04 -28.93 -11.95
CA SER A 43 65.20 -28.12 -11.07
C SER A 43 64.63 -26.91 -11.81
N PHE A 44 63.41 -26.52 -11.47
CA PHE A 44 62.77 -25.30 -11.95
C PHE A 44 62.14 -24.51 -10.80
N ILE A 45 62.03 -23.20 -10.98
CA ILE A 45 61.33 -22.30 -10.06
C ILE A 45 59.97 -21.92 -10.63
N LEU A 46 58.96 -21.88 -9.77
CA LEU A 46 57.66 -21.29 -10.06
C LEU A 46 57.76 -19.76 -10.03
N LEU A 47 57.43 -19.10 -11.13
CA LEU A 47 57.36 -17.65 -11.20
C LEU A 47 55.94 -17.14 -10.94
N ASP A 48 54.94 -18.03 -11.03
CA ASP A 48 53.56 -17.84 -10.57
C ASP A 48 53.17 -18.84 -9.49
N ASP A 49 52.09 -18.57 -8.77
CA ASP A 49 51.46 -19.53 -7.87
C ASP A 49 50.91 -20.72 -8.68
N ALA A 50 51.36 -21.94 -8.37
CA ALA A 50 50.82 -23.15 -8.95
C ALA A 50 49.69 -23.70 -8.06
N ILE A 51 48.44 -23.48 -8.46
CA ILE A 51 47.27 -24.07 -7.77
C ILE A 51 47.27 -25.60 -7.86
N ASP A 52 46.54 -26.27 -6.96
CA ASP A 52 46.32 -27.72 -7.03
C ASP A 52 45.68 -28.10 -8.38
N GLY A 53 46.21 -29.13 -9.02
CA GLY A 53 45.85 -29.59 -10.37
C GLY A 53 46.66 -28.96 -11.52
N THR A 54 47.58 -28.03 -11.25
CA THR A 54 48.48 -27.48 -12.27
C THR A 54 49.37 -28.57 -12.86
N THR A 55 49.52 -28.60 -14.20
CA THR A 55 50.34 -29.57 -14.93
C THR A 55 51.32 -28.87 -15.86
N ILE A 56 52.57 -29.35 -15.88
CA ILE A 56 53.64 -28.90 -16.79
C ILE A 56 54.22 -30.14 -17.46
N THR A 57 54.27 -30.13 -18.78
CA THR A 57 54.84 -31.22 -19.57
C THR A 57 56.21 -30.80 -20.07
N PHE A 58 57.23 -31.58 -19.71
CA PHE A 58 58.60 -31.46 -20.18
C PHE A 58 58.82 -32.51 -21.29
N ILE A 59 59.28 -32.02 -22.43
CA ILE A 59 59.34 -32.77 -23.68
C ILE A 59 60.79 -32.74 -24.15
N ASP A 60 61.40 -33.90 -24.32
CA ASP A 60 62.80 -34.06 -24.76
C ASP A 60 62.92 -34.16 -26.31
N GLU A 61 62.27 -33.27 -27.05
CA GLU A 61 62.25 -33.32 -28.53
C GLU A 61 62.40 -31.95 -29.21
N GLU A 62 62.89 -31.98 -30.44
CA GLU A 62 63.04 -30.85 -31.34
C GLU A 62 61.70 -30.25 -31.80
N TRP A 63 61.52 -28.95 -31.54
CA TRP A 63 60.36 -28.16 -31.99
C TRP A 63 60.63 -27.51 -33.35
N ASP A 64 59.76 -27.77 -34.35
CA ASP A 64 59.94 -27.26 -35.72
C ASP A 64 59.40 -25.82 -35.97
N GLY A 65 58.82 -25.20 -34.93
CA GLY A 65 58.12 -23.93 -35.02
C GLY A 65 56.59 -24.04 -35.07
N THR A 66 56.05 -25.26 -35.26
CA THR A 66 54.62 -25.55 -35.34
C THR A 66 54.19 -26.80 -34.57
N GLN A 67 55.04 -27.80 -34.46
CA GLN A 67 54.81 -29.05 -33.74
C GLN A 67 56.15 -29.70 -33.35
N PHE A 68 56.10 -30.71 -32.47
CA PHE A 68 57.23 -31.60 -32.22
C PHE A 68 57.42 -32.58 -33.39
N SER A 69 58.68 -32.92 -33.70
CA SER A 69 59.07 -33.60 -34.94
C SER A 69 58.57 -35.05 -35.09
N THR A 70 58.34 -35.76 -34.00
CA THR A 70 57.91 -37.15 -33.93
C THR A 70 56.82 -37.31 -32.85
N ALA A 71 56.10 -38.44 -32.89
CA ALA A 71 54.95 -38.67 -32.00
C ALA A 71 55.17 -39.83 -31.02
N THR A 72 56.29 -40.55 -31.17
CA THR A 72 56.62 -41.77 -30.42
C THR A 72 58.12 -41.98 -30.48
N ASN A 73 58.76 -42.25 -29.34
CA ASN A 73 60.15 -42.68 -29.09
C ASN A 73 61.07 -41.71 -28.33
N GLU A 74 60.56 -40.54 -27.96
CA GLU A 74 61.22 -39.55 -27.08
C GLU A 74 60.23 -39.27 -25.94
N GLY A 75 60.70 -39.21 -24.70
CA GLY A 75 59.83 -39.29 -23.53
C GLY A 75 59.19 -37.98 -23.09
N ASP A 76 58.14 -38.08 -22.27
CA ASP A 76 57.43 -36.92 -21.73
C ASP A 76 57.30 -37.06 -20.22
N LEU A 77 57.82 -36.08 -19.48
CA LEU A 77 57.57 -35.96 -18.04
C LEU A 77 56.44 -34.98 -17.79
N ILE A 78 55.43 -35.40 -17.04
CA ILE A 78 54.37 -34.52 -16.58
C ILE A 78 54.52 -34.30 -15.09
N TRP A 79 54.93 -33.08 -14.72
CA TRP A 79 54.85 -32.64 -13.34
C TRP A 79 53.43 -32.16 -13.03
N THR A 80 52.90 -32.57 -11.88
CA THR A 80 51.57 -32.18 -11.38
C THR A 80 51.67 -31.68 -9.95
N ASN A 81 51.14 -30.49 -9.66
CA ASN A 81 50.81 -30.12 -8.29
C ASN A 81 49.55 -30.87 -7.87
N ASN A 82 49.69 -31.91 -7.06
CA ASN A 82 48.58 -32.67 -6.47
C ASN A 82 48.66 -32.68 -4.93
N THR A 83 49.27 -31.64 -4.35
CA THR A 83 49.50 -31.53 -2.91
C THR A 83 48.23 -31.20 -2.12
N GLY A 84 47.13 -30.89 -2.81
CA GLY A 84 45.89 -30.38 -2.24
C GLY A 84 45.96 -28.90 -1.83
N ASN A 85 47.08 -28.22 -2.10
CA ASN A 85 47.31 -26.82 -1.78
C ASN A 85 47.95 -26.08 -2.97
N MET A 86 47.82 -24.76 -2.97
CA MET A 86 48.61 -23.89 -3.83
C MET A 86 50.09 -23.96 -3.43
N ILE A 87 50.99 -23.96 -4.42
CA ILE A 87 52.43 -23.81 -4.23
C ILE A 87 52.79 -22.40 -4.67
N ASP A 88 53.28 -21.58 -3.74
CA ASP A 88 53.53 -20.16 -3.96
C ASP A 88 54.65 -19.90 -4.99
N ALA A 89 54.55 -18.80 -5.72
CA ALA A 89 55.60 -18.25 -6.56
C ALA A 89 56.90 -18.05 -5.76
N GLY A 90 58.02 -18.29 -6.42
CA GLY A 90 59.35 -18.36 -5.81
C GLY A 90 59.77 -19.77 -5.40
N THR A 91 58.82 -20.72 -5.27
CA THR A 91 59.12 -22.10 -4.85
C THR A 91 59.90 -22.86 -5.92
N VAL A 92 60.91 -23.62 -5.49
CA VAL A 92 61.72 -24.49 -6.37
C VAL A 92 61.22 -25.92 -6.32
N ILE A 93 61.00 -26.50 -7.50
CA ILE A 93 60.68 -27.91 -7.70
C ILE A 93 61.91 -28.61 -8.27
N ASN A 94 62.30 -29.71 -7.64
CA ASN A 94 63.38 -30.57 -8.11
C ASN A 94 62.81 -31.85 -8.69
N ILE A 95 63.21 -32.23 -9.90
CA ILE A 95 62.89 -33.49 -10.55
C ILE A 95 64.14 -34.36 -10.54
N THR A 96 64.07 -35.53 -9.90
CA THR A 96 65.17 -36.48 -9.77
C THR A 96 64.83 -37.81 -10.44
N ASP A 97 65.85 -38.50 -10.95
CA ASP A 97 65.73 -39.75 -11.71
C ASP A 97 64.83 -39.58 -12.94
N ALA A 98 64.98 -38.45 -13.64
CA ALA A 98 64.10 -38.01 -14.72
C ALA A 98 64.14 -38.92 -15.97
N ASP A 99 65.21 -39.69 -16.15
CA ASP A 99 65.41 -40.64 -17.25
C ASP A 99 65.33 -42.13 -16.80
N GLY A 100 65.03 -42.36 -15.52
CA GLY A 100 64.92 -43.68 -14.90
C GLY A 100 63.49 -44.05 -14.54
N ASP A 101 63.24 -45.33 -14.21
CA ASP A 101 61.88 -45.84 -13.90
C ASP A 101 61.34 -45.41 -12.49
N MET A 102 61.98 -44.45 -11.79
CA MET A 102 61.60 -44.01 -10.43
C MET A 102 61.65 -42.48 -10.25
N GLU A 103 61.09 -41.74 -11.19
CA GLU A 103 61.04 -40.28 -11.20
C GLU A 103 60.38 -39.73 -9.91
N MET A 104 60.97 -38.68 -9.33
CA MET A 104 60.41 -38.02 -8.15
C MET A 104 60.47 -36.51 -8.28
N ALA A 105 59.42 -35.85 -7.77
CA ALA A 105 59.37 -34.41 -7.60
C ALA A 105 59.51 -34.05 -6.11
N SER A 106 60.28 -33.00 -5.78
CA SER A 106 60.42 -32.52 -4.40
C SER A 106 59.08 -32.08 -3.78
N ILE A 107 58.16 -31.56 -4.61
CA ILE A 107 56.79 -31.19 -4.27
C ILE A 107 55.90 -31.55 -5.46
N GLY A 108 54.74 -32.17 -5.20
CA GLY A 108 53.85 -32.71 -6.24
C GLY A 108 54.25 -34.12 -6.67
N THR A 109 53.85 -34.51 -7.87
CA THR A 109 54.26 -35.77 -8.51
C THR A 109 54.77 -35.52 -9.92
N VAL A 110 55.59 -36.43 -10.42
CA VAL A 110 56.03 -36.47 -11.81
C VAL A 110 55.75 -37.88 -12.34
N ASP A 111 55.21 -37.96 -13.55
CA ASP A 111 54.95 -39.22 -14.23
C ASP A 111 55.54 -39.18 -15.64
N GLU A 112 56.27 -40.21 -16.05
CA GLU A 112 56.67 -40.42 -17.44
C GLU A 112 55.52 -41.08 -18.23
N ILE A 113 55.01 -40.40 -19.26
CA ILE A 113 53.84 -40.89 -20.03
C ILE A 113 54.24 -41.54 -21.36
N ASN A 114 55.43 -41.21 -21.86
CA ASN A 114 56.05 -41.85 -23.02
C ASN A 114 57.47 -42.25 -22.61
N ALA A 115 57.78 -43.54 -22.62
CA ALA A 115 59.08 -44.02 -22.17
C ALA A 115 60.21 -43.55 -23.08
N GLY A 116 61.29 -43.08 -22.48
CA GLY A 116 62.51 -42.69 -23.17
C GLY A 116 62.93 -41.24 -22.94
N PHE A 117 62.43 -40.60 -21.87
CA PHE A 117 62.88 -39.26 -21.50
C PHE A 117 64.38 -39.33 -21.21
N ASN A 118 65.17 -38.53 -21.90
CA ASN A 118 66.62 -38.67 -21.83
C ASN A 118 67.32 -37.31 -21.71
N LEU A 119 68.23 -37.21 -20.75
CA LEU A 119 69.03 -36.01 -20.50
C LEU A 119 70.44 -36.08 -21.14
N ALA A 120 70.73 -37.12 -21.93
CA ALA A 120 72.01 -37.36 -22.57
C ALA A 120 72.17 -36.57 -23.89
N ALA A 121 73.10 -35.61 -23.97
CA ALA A 121 73.28 -34.74 -25.15
C ALA A 121 73.58 -35.46 -26.48
N PRO A 122 73.20 -34.84 -27.63
CA PRO A 122 72.54 -33.52 -27.75
C PRO A 122 71.00 -33.63 -27.80
N GLU A 123 70.32 -33.27 -26.71
CA GLU A 123 68.85 -33.32 -26.60
C GLU A 123 68.29 -31.96 -26.15
N ASP A 124 67.07 -31.64 -26.60
CA ASP A 124 66.37 -30.38 -26.34
C ASP A 124 65.24 -30.61 -25.32
N ILE A 125 65.12 -29.76 -24.29
CA ILE A 125 64.01 -29.86 -23.34
C ILE A 125 63.09 -28.66 -23.52
N VAL A 126 61.81 -28.93 -23.77
CA VAL A 126 60.77 -27.93 -23.94
C VAL A 126 59.70 -28.11 -22.86
N ALA A 127 59.44 -27.06 -22.08
CA ALA A 127 58.36 -27.02 -21.10
C ALA A 127 57.13 -26.32 -21.69
N VAL A 128 55.99 -27.00 -21.66
CA VAL A 128 54.69 -26.49 -22.12
C VAL A 128 53.58 -26.80 -21.13
N THR A 129 52.48 -26.03 -21.19
CA THR A 129 51.19 -26.54 -20.71
C THR A 129 50.56 -27.44 -21.77
N GLY A 130 49.68 -28.36 -21.39
CA GLY A 130 49.06 -29.29 -22.35
C GLY A 130 49.95 -30.51 -22.62
N THR A 131 49.83 -31.10 -23.81
CA THR A 131 50.53 -32.36 -24.16
C THR A 131 51.33 -32.21 -25.45
N ARG A 132 52.27 -33.13 -25.72
CA ARG A 132 53.04 -33.16 -26.98
C ARG A 132 52.15 -33.07 -28.23
N ALA A 133 51.01 -33.76 -28.24
CA ALA A 133 50.08 -33.77 -29.38
C ALA A 133 49.26 -32.47 -29.54
N ASN A 134 49.07 -31.72 -28.45
CA ASN A 134 48.36 -30.45 -28.46
C ASN A 134 49.04 -29.52 -27.44
N PRO A 135 50.21 -28.95 -27.80
CA PRO A 135 50.95 -28.08 -26.91
C PRO A 135 50.11 -26.84 -26.65
N GLY A 136 49.98 -26.48 -25.38
CA GLY A 136 49.37 -25.25 -24.91
C GLY A 136 50.36 -24.10 -25.02
N ILE A 137 50.55 -23.42 -23.91
CA ILE A 137 51.47 -22.28 -23.78
C ILE A 137 52.90 -22.81 -23.64
N PHE A 138 53.82 -22.21 -24.40
CA PHE A 138 55.26 -22.46 -24.24
C PHE A 138 55.79 -21.71 -23.03
N LEU A 139 56.52 -22.38 -22.15
CA LEU A 139 56.96 -21.80 -20.88
C LEU A 139 58.45 -21.44 -20.96
N THR A 140 59.30 -22.45 -21.15
CA THR A 140 60.75 -22.31 -21.26
C THR A 140 61.31 -23.49 -22.07
N ALA A 141 62.49 -23.33 -22.65
CA ALA A 141 63.19 -24.44 -23.30
C ALA A 141 64.70 -24.29 -23.23
N ILE A 142 65.38 -25.39 -23.54
CA ILE A 142 66.82 -25.57 -23.45
C ILE A 142 67.30 -26.33 -24.71
N ASP A 143 68.30 -25.79 -25.44
CA ASP A 143 68.79 -26.26 -26.77
C ASP A 143 70.17 -26.96 -26.73
N GLY A 144 70.20 -28.28 -27.00
CA GLY A 144 71.29 -29.24 -26.81
C GLY A 144 72.47 -29.22 -27.79
N ASP A 145 72.70 -28.14 -28.56
CA ASP A 145 73.88 -27.91 -29.44
C ASP A 145 73.83 -28.55 -30.86
N ASN A 146 72.66 -29.02 -31.32
CA ASN A 146 72.45 -29.48 -32.71
C ASN A 146 72.13 -28.34 -33.70
N GLY A 147 72.02 -27.09 -33.20
CA GLY A 147 71.66 -25.93 -34.01
C GLY A 147 70.15 -25.80 -34.15
N PHE A 148 69.49 -25.52 -33.04
CA PHE A 148 68.04 -25.42 -32.91
C PHE A 148 67.42 -24.34 -33.82
N PRO A 149 66.53 -24.71 -34.74
CA PRO A 149 65.75 -23.76 -35.51
C PRO A 149 64.50 -23.35 -34.72
N PHE A 150 64.66 -22.84 -33.49
CA PHE A 150 63.59 -22.04 -32.88
C PHE A 150 63.50 -20.73 -33.67
N ASN A 151 62.79 -20.81 -34.79
CA ASN A 151 62.38 -19.62 -35.51
C ASN A 151 61.50 -18.83 -34.54
N SER A 152 61.98 -17.66 -34.11
CA SER A 152 61.27 -16.71 -33.25
C SER A 152 59.87 -16.30 -33.76
N THR A 153 59.48 -16.71 -34.97
CA THR A 153 58.11 -16.57 -35.44
C THR A 153 57.30 -17.82 -35.11
N ASN A 154 56.18 -17.63 -34.39
CA ASN A 154 55.10 -18.58 -34.03
C ASN A 154 55.17 -19.21 -32.63
N THR A 155 56.26 -19.05 -31.90
CA THR A 155 56.35 -19.43 -30.47
C THR A 155 56.17 -18.22 -29.54
N GLY A 156 56.23 -17.03 -30.12
CA GLY A 156 56.18 -15.73 -29.45
C GLY A 156 57.37 -15.45 -28.53
N LEU A 157 58.50 -16.13 -28.74
CA LEU A 157 59.80 -15.80 -28.14
C LEU A 157 60.56 -14.79 -29.01
N SER A 158 61.25 -13.85 -28.37
CA SER A 158 62.06 -12.79 -29.00
C SER A 158 63.56 -13.00 -28.76
N SER A 159 64.42 -12.35 -29.56
CA SER A 159 65.88 -12.46 -29.41
C SER A 159 66.42 -11.96 -28.07
N ALA A 160 65.65 -11.19 -27.29
CA ALA A 160 66.04 -10.71 -25.96
C ALA A 160 65.80 -11.75 -24.85
N GLN A 161 65.09 -12.84 -25.16
CA GLN A 161 64.74 -13.93 -24.23
C GLN A 161 65.67 -15.16 -24.39
N ILE A 162 66.76 -15.00 -25.14
CA ILE A 162 67.73 -16.05 -25.43
C ILE A 162 68.98 -15.79 -24.61
N LEU A 163 69.31 -16.70 -23.69
CA LEU A 163 70.59 -16.70 -23.00
C LEU A 163 71.49 -17.80 -23.58
N LEU A 164 72.75 -17.45 -23.86
CA LEU A 164 73.80 -18.42 -24.19
C LEU A 164 74.53 -18.84 -22.91
N ILE A 165 74.32 -20.08 -22.48
CA ILE A 165 75.13 -20.75 -21.45
C ILE A 165 76.00 -21.82 -22.11
N THR A 166 77.22 -21.98 -21.63
CA THR A 166 78.11 -23.05 -22.08
C THR A 166 78.47 -23.86 -20.86
N ASP A 167 78.13 -25.15 -20.84
CA ASP A 167 78.39 -26.15 -19.78
C ASP A 167 77.25 -26.36 -18.75
N GLN A 168 77.31 -27.47 -17.99
CA GLN A 168 76.37 -27.80 -16.90
C GLN A 168 76.48 -26.79 -15.76
N GLY A 169 75.35 -26.31 -15.25
CA GLY A 169 75.31 -25.20 -14.28
C GLY A 169 74.46 -25.49 -13.04
N LEU A 170 74.99 -25.06 -11.89
CA LEU A 170 74.25 -24.89 -10.65
C LEU A 170 74.04 -23.39 -10.37
N TYR A 171 72.81 -22.97 -10.10
CA TYR A 171 72.55 -21.60 -9.70
C TYR A 171 73.15 -21.30 -8.31
N THR A 172 74.06 -20.32 -8.27
CA THR A 172 74.73 -19.82 -7.06
C THR A 172 74.47 -18.33 -6.82
N GLY A 173 73.57 -17.72 -7.60
CA GLY A 173 73.22 -16.31 -7.51
C GLY A 173 72.33 -15.97 -6.31
N PRO A 174 71.94 -14.68 -6.15
CA PRO A 174 71.06 -14.26 -5.08
C PRO A 174 69.67 -14.91 -5.16
N THR A 175 69.05 -15.17 -4.02
CA THR A 175 67.71 -15.79 -3.94
C THR A 175 66.59 -14.79 -3.65
N THR A 176 66.88 -13.50 -3.84
CA THR A 176 65.95 -12.39 -3.57
C THR A 176 65.64 -11.60 -4.84
N CYS A 177 64.38 -11.60 -5.26
CA CYS A 177 63.88 -10.85 -6.42
C CYS A 177 63.08 -9.62 -5.94
N ASN A 178 63.75 -8.47 -5.85
CA ASN A 178 63.21 -7.27 -5.17
C ASN A 178 62.52 -6.25 -6.10
N SER A 179 62.38 -6.52 -7.40
CA SER A 179 61.85 -5.56 -8.36
C SER A 179 60.68 -6.10 -9.19
N THR A 180 60.93 -6.96 -10.19
CA THR A 180 59.90 -7.56 -11.04
C THR A 180 60.27 -9.01 -11.36
N ILE A 181 59.30 -9.83 -11.77
CA ILE A 181 59.58 -11.20 -12.26
C ILE A 181 60.46 -11.17 -13.51
N GLY A 182 60.26 -10.19 -14.39
CA GLY A 182 61.14 -9.99 -15.55
C GLY A 182 62.60 -9.76 -15.15
N ASP A 183 62.85 -9.01 -14.06
CA ASP A 183 64.18 -8.85 -13.50
C ASP A 183 64.69 -10.12 -12.82
N CYS A 184 63.80 -10.88 -12.16
CA CYS A 184 64.11 -12.18 -11.56
C CYS A 184 64.56 -13.18 -12.64
N LEU A 185 63.88 -13.18 -13.79
CA LEU A 185 64.26 -13.96 -14.97
C LEU A 185 65.62 -13.52 -15.50
N ILE A 186 65.85 -12.21 -15.67
CA ILE A 186 67.17 -11.69 -16.10
C ILE A 186 68.28 -12.12 -15.14
N GLN A 187 68.00 -12.15 -13.83
CA GLN A 187 68.94 -12.59 -12.80
C GLN A 187 69.21 -14.10 -12.87
N ILE A 188 68.16 -14.92 -12.95
CA ILE A 188 68.27 -16.38 -13.08
C ILE A 188 68.99 -16.73 -14.38
N TYR A 189 68.77 -15.97 -15.43
CA TYR A 189 69.41 -16.14 -16.72
C TYR A 189 70.67 -15.26 -16.90
N ASP A 190 71.37 -14.83 -15.84
CA ASP A 190 72.70 -14.18 -15.95
C ASP A 190 73.84 -15.21 -15.87
N SER A 191 74.30 -15.67 -17.03
CA SER A 191 75.36 -16.68 -17.17
C SER A 191 76.75 -16.25 -16.70
N THR A 192 76.98 -14.97 -16.41
CA THR A 192 78.32 -14.46 -16.08
C THR A 192 78.61 -14.39 -14.58
N ASN A 193 77.58 -14.31 -13.73
CA ASN A 193 77.76 -14.03 -12.30
C ASN A 193 77.00 -14.96 -11.36
N ASN A 194 75.90 -15.59 -11.81
CA ASN A 194 74.97 -16.30 -10.94
C ASN A 194 75.00 -17.82 -11.05
N TRP A 195 75.86 -18.34 -11.91
CA TRP A 195 75.99 -19.78 -12.15
C TRP A 195 77.42 -20.24 -11.89
N ASN A 196 77.52 -21.41 -11.26
CA ASN A 196 78.77 -22.15 -11.18
C ASN A 196 78.68 -23.34 -12.12
N PHE A 197 79.66 -23.46 -13.02
CA PHE A 197 79.69 -24.49 -14.03
C PHE A 197 80.70 -25.59 -13.68
N GLY A 198 80.32 -26.85 -13.85
CA GLY A 198 81.16 -27.99 -13.53
C GLY A 198 80.43 -29.32 -13.50
N ASN A 199 81.16 -30.40 -13.19
CA ASN A 199 80.58 -31.74 -13.11
C ASN A 199 79.93 -31.96 -11.74
N TYR A 200 78.60 -31.89 -11.68
CA TYR A 200 77.82 -32.14 -10.46
C TYR A 200 77.11 -33.49 -10.56
N THR A 201 77.31 -34.36 -9.57
CA THR A 201 76.70 -35.70 -9.53
C THR A 201 75.31 -35.72 -8.92
N HIS A 202 75.03 -34.78 -8.01
CA HIS A 202 73.71 -34.45 -7.44
C HIS A 202 73.98 -33.36 -6.37
N PRO A 203 73.67 -32.08 -6.60
CA PRO A 203 73.94 -31.05 -5.60
C PRO A 203 72.85 -31.05 -4.52
N ASP A 204 73.21 -31.42 -3.29
CA ASP A 204 72.38 -31.21 -2.08
C ASP A 204 72.10 -29.70 -1.81
N ASP A 205 72.76 -28.80 -2.54
CA ASP A 205 72.79 -27.35 -2.33
C ASP A 205 71.94 -26.53 -3.33
N VAL A 206 71.03 -27.15 -4.11
CA VAL A 206 70.07 -26.37 -4.92
C VAL A 206 69.17 -25.55 -3.99
N VAL A 207 68.97 -24.27 -4.32
CA VAL A 207 68.12 -23.36 -3.56
C VAL A 207 66.69 -23.89 -3.52
N GLY A 208 66.11 -24.08 -2.34
CA GLY A 208 64.74 -24.59 -2.20
C GLY A 208 63.61 -23.56 -2.37
N ASN A 209 63.92 -22.25 -2.30
CA ASN A 209 62.94 -21.18 -2.50
C ASN A 209 63.62 -19.82 -2.78
N PHE A 210 62.96 -18.96 -3.57
CA PHE A 210 63.29 -17.55 -3.74
C PHE A 210 62.31 -16.67 -2.95
N THR A 211 62.71 -15.45 -2.65
CA THR A 211 61.88 -14.50 -1.88
C THR A 211 61.91 -13.12 -2.50
N GLY A 212 60.96 -12.25 -2.16
CA GLY A 212 61.00 -10.83 -2.54
C GLY A 212 59.68 -10.32 -3.12
N ASN A 213 59.57 -9.00 -3.23
CA ASN A 213 58.32 -8.33 -3.61
C ASN A 213 57.92 -8.57 -5.06
N ALA A 214 58.84 -9.06 -5.90
CA ALA A 214 58.52 -9.45 -7.27
C ALA A 214 57.51 -10.60 -7.33
N PHE A 215 57.37 -11.43 -6.29
CA PHE A 215 56.45 -12.58 -6.25
C PHE A 215 55.09 -12.28 -5.59
N LEU A 216 54.74 -11.00 -5.36
CA LEU A 216 53.47 -10.59 -4.73
C LEU A 216 52.54 -9.90 -5.76
N GLY A 217 51.76 -10.67 -6.52
CA GLY A 217 50.67 -10.14 -7.37
C GLY A 217 49.43 -9.73 -6.57
N ASP A 218 48.62 -8.80 -7.08
CA ASP A 218 47.33 -8.44 -6.48
C ASP A 218 46.26 -9.48 -6.84
N MET A 219 45.77 -10.22 -5.84
CA MET A 219 44.78 -11.29 -5.94
C MET A 219 43.43 -10.91 -5.32
N ILE A 220 43.23 -9.64 -4.94
CA ILE A 220 42.03 -9.22 -4.23
C ILE A 220 40.98 -8.78 -5.23
N SER A 221 39.87 -9.52 -5.33
CA SER A 221 38.72 -9.12 -6.15
C SER A 221 38.13 -7.78 -5.70
N PRO A 222 37.78 -6.87 -6.64
CA PRO A 222 37.12 -5.62 -6.30
C PRO A 222 35.69 -5.87 -5.80
N THR A 223 35.33 -5.22 -4.70
CA THR A 223 33.98 -5.26 -4.10
C THR A 223 33.21 -3.98 -4.42
N VAL A 224 31.88 -4.05 -4.36
CA VAL A 224 30.99 -2.90 -4.51
C VAL A 224 29.98 -2.84 -3.37
N SER A 225 29.75 -1.64 -2.84
CA SER A 225 28.68 -1.33 -1.90
C SER A 225 27.66 -0.40 -2.56
N ILE A 226 26.37 -0.64 -2.30
CA ILE A 226 25.25 0.05 -2.94
C ILE A 226 24.43 0.74 -1.86
N SER A 227 24.21 2.05 -2.00
CA SER A 227 23.40 2.83 -1.06
C SER A 227 22.39 3.71 -1.80
N LEU A 228 21.25 3.94 -1.16
CA LEU A 228 20.20 4.83 -1.63
C LEU A 228 20.15 6.04 -0.69
N SER A 229 20.04 7.25 -1.25
CA SER A 229 19.86 8.46 -0.42
C SER A 229 18.51 8.48 0.31
N ASP A 230 17.52 7.80 -0.27
CA ASP A 230 16.19 7.58 0.27
C ASP A 230 15.74 6.14 -0.05
N ALA A 231 15.26 5.42 0.97
CA ALA A 231 14.83 4.03 0.88
C ALA A 231 13.31 3.86 1.05
N THR A 232 12.54 4.95 1.16
CA THR A 232 11.07 4.91 1.30
C THR A 232 10.42 5.89 0.32
N LEU A 233 10.05 5.40 -0.86
CA LEU A 233 9.69 6.27 -1.98
C LEU A 233 8.18 6.25 -2.27
N THR A 234 7.61 7.43 -2.47
CA THR A 234 6.21 7.65 -2.83
C THR A 234 6.06 8.18 -4.26
N ALA A 235 4.82 8.41 -4.69
CA ALA A 235 4.53 8.86 -6.05
C ALA A 235 5.24 10.19 -6.38
N GLY A 236 6.08 10.17 -7.43
CA GLY A 236 6.80 11.36 -7.92
C GLY A 236 8.17 11.59 -7.27
N GLU A 237 8.57 10.80 -6.28
CA GLU A 237 9.90 10.88 -5.66
C GLU A 237 10.97 10.15 -6.47
N THR A 238 12.23 10.51 -6.24
CA THR A 238 13.42 9.88 -6.83
C THR A 238 14.50 9.72 -5.76
N SER A 239 15.33 8.68 -5.88
CA SER A 239 16.46 8.44 -4.98
C SER A 239 17.79 8.48 -5.74
N THR A 240 18.84 9.03 -5.14
CA THR A 240 20.19 8.91 -5.71
C THR A 240 20.80 7.61 -5.22
N ILE A 241 21.19 6.75 -6.17
CA ILE A 241 21.93 5.52 -5.91
C ILE A 241 23.41 5.81 -5.99
N THR A 242 24.18 5.35 -5.00
CA THR A 242 25.64 5.46 -4.96
C THR A 242 26.25 4.07 -4.90
N PHE A 243 27.09 3.76 -5.88
CA PHE A 243 27.92 2.57 -5.93
C PHE A 243 29.34 2.95 -5.55
N THR A 244 29.89 2.34 -4.50
CA THR A 244 31.26 2.60 -4.02
C THR A 244 32.07 1.32 -4.09
N PHE A 245 33.14 1.34 -4.87
CA PHE A 245 34.03 0.21 -5.09
C PHE A 245 35.24 0.26 -4.15
N SER A 246 35.81 -0.90 -3.81
CA SER A 246 37.06 -0.97 -3.02
C SER A 246 38.29 -0.44 -3.78
N GLU A 247 38.20 -0.39 -5.10
CA GLU A 247 39.21 0.11 -6.04
C GLU A 247 38.55 0.49 -7.37
N VAL A 248 39.31 0.95 -8.36
CA VAL A 248 38.74 1.43 -9.64
C VAL A 248 38.28 0.24 -10.50
N PRO A 249 36.97 0.11 -10.79
CA PRO A 249 36.49 -0.98 -11.62
C PRO A 249 36.76 -0.72 -13.10
N VAL A 250 37.05 -1.80 -13.83
CA VAL A 250 37.18 -1.86 -15.29
C VAL A 250 35.96 -2.57 -15.86
N GLY A 251 35.33 -1.98 -16.88
CA GLY A 251 34.19 -2.58 -17.57
C GLY A 251 32.82 -2.41 -16.90
N PHE A 252 32.74 -1.82 -15.70
CA PHE A 252 31.47 -1.57 -15.02
C PHE A 252 30.62 -0.53 -15.76
N THR A 253 29.38 -0.91 -16.08
CA THR A 253 28.40 -0.09 -16.80
C THR A 253 27.01 -0.27 -16.20
N GLU A 254 26.03 0.52 -16.66
CA GLU A 254 24.64 0.39 -16.21
C GLU A 254 24.06 -1.01 -16.48
N THR A 255 24.54 -1.75 -17.50
CA THR A 255 24.05 -3.10 -17.80
C THR A 255 24.43 -4.15 -16.76
N ASP A 256 25.39 -3.84 -15.89
CA ASP A 256 25.77 -4.70 -14.77
C ASP A 256 24.83 -4.57 -13.57
N VAL A 257 23.89 -3.62 -13.62
CA VAL A 257 22.94 -3.31 -12.54
C VAL A 257 21.54 -3.81 -12.90
N THR A 258 20.93 -4.56 -12.00
CA THR A 258 19.50 -4.92 -12.06
C THR A 258 18.74 -4.18 -10.98
N VAL A 259 17.63 -3.56 -11.37
CA VAL A 259 16.78 -2.76 -10.48
C VAL A 259 15.36 -3.29 -10.49
N GLN A 260 14.79 -3.54 -9.31
CA GLN A 260 13.39 -3.91 -9.16
C GLN A 260 12.49 -2.68 -9.15
N ASN A 261 11.31 -2.79 -9.76
CA ASN A 261 10.23 -1.79 -9.66
C ASN A 261 10.63 -0.32 -9.89
N GLY A 262 11.58 -0.07 -10.79
CA GLY A 262 11.93 1.27 -11.25
C GLY A 262 13.03 1.26 -12.30
N THR A 263 13.54 2.44 -12.62
CA THR A 263 14.56 2.66 -13.65
C THR A 263 15.68 3.55 -13.14
N LEU A 264 16.90 3.32 -13.66
CA LEU A 264 18.02 4.22 -13.46
C LEU A 264 18.13 5.20 -14.64
N THR A 265 18.55 6.41 -14.33
CA THR A 265 18.92 7.42 -15.33
C THR A 265 20.14 8.18 -14.83
N GLY A 266 20.88 8.83 -15.74
CA GLY A 266 22.03 9.66 -15.36
C GLY A 266 23.16 8.86 -14.70
N PHE A 267 23.36 7.61 -15.12
CA PHE A 267 24.45 6.76 -14.65
C PHE A 267 25.80 7.40 -15.00
N THR A 268 26.54 7.84 -14.00
CA THR A 268 27.78 8.60 -14.18
C THR A 268 28.82 8.26 -13.13
N ILE A 269 30.10 8.40 -13.50
CA ILE A 269 31.23 8.34 -12.57
C ILE A 269 31.46 9.72 -11.95
N THR A 270 31.82 9.76 -10.67
CA THR A 270 32.11 11.03 -9.99
C THR A 270 33.55 11.48 -10.26
N ALA A 271 33.99 12.55 -9.57
CA ALA A 271 35.41 12.94 -9.57
C ALA A 271 36.32 11.89 -8.91
N ASP A 272 35.74 11.05 -8.05
CA ASP A 272 36.38 9.83 -7.55
C ASP A 272 36.02 8.66 -8.47
N SER A 273 37.04 8.06 -9.10
CA SER A 273 36.87 6.97 -10.06
C SER A 273 36.40 5.64 -9.43
N THR A 274 36.31 5.57 -8.09
CA THR A 274 35.72 4.44 -7.36
C THR A 274 34.23 4.63 -7.06
N ILE A 275 33.64 5.77 -7.40
CA ILE A 275 32.25 6.10 -7.07
C ILE A 275 31.45 6.40 -8.33
N TYR A 276 30.34 5.66 -8.49
CA TYR A 276 29.34 5.87 -9.52
C TYR A 276 28.01 6.27 -8.89
N THR A 277 27.26 7.13 -9.58
CA THR A 277 25.93 7.54 -9.15
C THR A 277 24.91 7.42 -10.27
N ALA A 278 23.66 7.17 -9.90
CA ALA A 278 22.51 7.17 -10.79
C ALA A 278 21.27 7.67 -10.06
N VAL A 279 20.29 8.17 -10.80
CA VAL A 279 18.99 8.57 -10.26
C VAL A 279 18.00 7.43 -10.47
N PHE A 280 17.52 6.86 -9.37
CA PHE A 280 16.45 5.88 -9.35
C PHE A 280 15.08 6.57 -9.34
N THR A 281 14.23 6.17 -10.27
CA THR A 281 12.82 6.56 -10.34
C THR A 281 11.94 5.32 -10.20
N PRO A 282 11.12 5.21 -9.13
CA PRO A 282 10.16 4.14 -8.98
C PRO A 282 9.17 4.06 -10.13
N THR A 283 8.74 2.84 -10.49
CA THR A 283 7.65 2.63 -11.44
C THR A 283 6.33 3.13 -10.82
N PRO A 284 5.50 3.92 -11.54
CA PRO A 284 4.20 4.36 -11.06
C PRO A 284 3.22 3.21 -10.76
N ASN A 285 2.29 3.43 -9.84
CA ASN A 285 1.21 2.49 -9.46
C ASN A 285 1.69 1.14 -8.92
N ILE A 286 2.79 1.13 -8.16
CA ILE A 286 3.32 -0.06 -7.48
C ILE A 286 3.41 0.21 -5.98
N GLN A 287 2.94 -0.76 -5.18
CA GLN A 287 3.24 -0.84 -3.76
C GLN A 287 4.02 -2.14 -3.52
N ASP A 288 5.26 -2.01 -3.10
CA ASP A 288 6.13 -3.14 -2.77
C ASP A 288 7.03 -2.78 -1.60
N ALA A 289 7.01 -3.64 -0.57
CA ALA A 289 7.79 -3.45 0.64
C ALA A 289 9.17 -4.15 0.58
N THR A 290 9.42 -4.95 -0.46
CA THR A 290 10.59 -5.81 -0.57
C THR A 290 11.25 -5.64 -1.94
N ASN A 291 12.15 -4.67 -2.06
CA ASN A 291 12.88 -4.40 -3.28
C ASN A 291 14.39 -4.35 -3.05
N ILE A 292 15.16 -4.81 -4.03
CA ILE A 292 16.62 -4.73 -4.05
C ILE A 292 17.15 -4.18 -5.38
N ILE A 293 18.34 -3.59 -5.32
CA ILE A 293 19.21 -3.34 -6.48
C ILE A 293 20.37 -4.31 -6.38
N SER A 294 20.71 -4.99 -7.48
CA SER A 294 21.82 -5.92 -7.52
C SER A 294 22.85 -5.53 -8.58
N VAL A 295 24.12 -5.80 -8.29
CA VAL A 295 25.24 -5.68 -9.21
C VAL A 295 25.81 -7.07 -9.45
N GLY A 296 26.00 -7.43 -10.73
CA GLY A 296 26.61 -8.71 -11.14
C GLY A 296 28.14 -8.71 -11.08
N THR A 297 28.76 -9.78 -11.60
CA THR A 297 30.22 -9.96 -11.65
C THR A 297 30.83 -9.52 -12.99
N GLY A 298 30.21 -8.57 -13.69
CA GLY A 298 30.57 -8.16 -15.06
C GLY A 298 31.76 -7.20 -15.17
N TYR A 299 32.40 -6.87 -14.05
CA TYR A 299 33.51 -5.93 -13.96
C TYR A 299 34.76 -6.58 -13.35
N THR A 300 35.93 -6.01 -13.61
CA THR A 300 37.22 -6.42 -13.03
C THR A 300 37.92 -5.23 -12.37
N ASP A 301 39.09 -5.45 -11.77
CA ASP A 301 40.05 -4.38 -11.45
C ASP A 301 41.05 -4.20 -12.61
N ALA A 302 42.13 -3.46 -12.35
CA ALA A 302 43.23 -3.27 -13.29
C ALA A 302 44.17 -4.49 -13.42
N ALA A 303 44.20 -5.37 -12.42
CA ALA A 303 44.98 -6.61 -12.40
C ALA A 303 44.25 -7.78 -13.10
N GLY A 304 42.96 -7.63 -13.39
CA GLY A 304 42.11 -8.63 -14.03
C GLY A 304 41.26 -9.46 -13.07
N ASN A 305 41.28 -9.18 -11.76
CA ASN A 305 40.49 -9.93 -10.79
C ASN A 305 39.00 -9.65 -10.99
N ILE A 306 38.18 -10.71 -11.05
CA ILE A 306 36.73 -10.61 -11.26
C ILE A 306 36.06 -9.99 -10.03
N GLY A 307 35.17 -9.02 -10.26
CA GLY A 307 34.43 -8.34 -9.21
C GLY A 307 33.39 -9.21 -8.51
N ILE A 308 33.16 -8.92 -7.23
CA ILE A 308 32.19 -9.64 -6.39
C ILE A 308 30.80 -9.01 -6.49
N ALA A 309 29.80 -9.82 -6.82
CA ALA A 309 28.40 -9.39 -6.86
C ALA A 309 27.90 -8.90 -5.49
N ALA A 310 27.05 -7.89 -5.49
CA ALA A 310 26.47 -7.33 -4.28
C ALA A 310 25.01 -6.93 -4.46
N ASN A 311 24.29 -6.84 -3.34
CA ASN A 311 22.92 -6.31 -3.28
C ASN A 311 22.91 -5.06 -2.39
N SER A 312 21.98 -4.15 -2.68
CA SER A 312 21.64 -3.06 -1.77
C SER A 312 20.90 -3.57 -0.54
N ASP A 313 20.76 -2.71 0.46
CA ASP A 313 19.70 -2.84 1.45
C ASP A 313 18.32 -2.76 0.79
N ASN A 314 17.30 -3.19 1.52
CA ASN A 314 15.91 -3.12 1.09
C ASN A 314 15.42 -1.67 0.96
N TYR A 315 14.61 -1.38 -0.06
CA TYR A 315 13.81 -0.15 -0.15
C TYR A 315 12.33 -0.47 -0.35
N THR A 316 11.47 0.42 0.10
CA THR A 316 10.02 0.34 -0.06
C THR A 316 9.54 1.37 -1.06
N ILE A 317 8.52 1.00 -1.82
CA ILE A 317 7.84 1.90 -2.75
C ILE A 317 6.33 1.87 -2.51
N ASN A 318 5.71 3.03 -2.60
CA ASN A 318 4.26 3.17 -2.68
C ASN A 318 3.90 4.33 -3.61
N THR A 319 3.80 4.03 -4.89
CA THR A 319 3.59 5.02 -5.95
C THR A 319 2.15 5.08 -6.46
N PHE A 320 1.19 4.56 -5.67
CA PHE A 320 -0.22 4.86 -5.91
C PHE A 320 -0.46 6.35 -5.68
N PRO A 321 -1.16 7.05 -6.61
CA PRO A 321 -1.53 8.44 -6.40
C PRO A 321 -2.35 8.57 -5.11
N SER A 322 -2.16 9.69 -4.41
CA SER A 322 -3.01 10.04 -3.27
C SER A 322 -4.40 10.38 -3.77
N ASN A 323 -5.43 9.86 -3.10
CA ASN A 323 -6.82 10.26 -3.32
C ASN A 323 -7.01 11.75 -2.99
N SER A 324 -7.72 12.50 -3.83
CA SER A 324 -8.08 13.89 -3.55
C SER A 324 -9.45 13.98 -2.90
N ALA A 325 -9.66 14.96 -2.03
CA ALA A 325 -10.96 15.15 -1.40
C ALA A 325 -12.06 15.42 -2.44
N PRO A 326 -13.25 14.81 -2.29
CA PRO A 326 -14.36 15.07 -3.18
C PRO A 326 -14.91 16.47 -2.90
N SER A 327 -15.64 17.03 -3.85
CA SER A 327 -16.17 18.39 -3.75
C SER A 327 -17.58 18.54 -4.29
N PHE A 328 -18.31 19.53 -3.76
CA PHE A 328 -19.63 19.94 -4.22
C PHE A 328 -19.93 21.37 -3.78
N SER A 329 -20.94 21.97 -4.38
CA SER A 329 -21.43 23.32 -4.08
C SER A 329 -22.92 23.30 -3.73
N ILE A 330 -23.31 24.04 -2.69
CA ILE A 330 -24.72 24.34 -2.37
C ILE A 330 -25.11 25.76 -2.82
N PRO A 331 -26.41 26.11 -2.87
CA PRO A 331 -26.85 27.42 -3.31
C PRO A 331 -26.44 28.51 -2.31
N ALA A 332 -26.25 29.74 -2.78
CA ALA A 332 -25.89 30.88 -1.91
C ALA A 332 -26.94 31.21 -0.82
N SER A 333 -28.17 30.73 -0.99
CA SER A 333 -29.24 30.79 0.02
C SER A 333 -29.77 29.38 0.24
N PRO A 334 -29.09 28.56 1.06
CA PRO A 334 -29.36 27.12 1.15
C PRO A 334 -30.48 26.77 2.14
N ASN A 335 -30.92 27.72 2.97
CA ASN A 335 -31.95 27.46 3.98
C ASN A 335 -33.31 27.16 3.34
N GLN A 336 -34.02 26.18 3.91
CA GLN A 336 -35.33 25.76 3.46
C GLN A 336 -36.40 26.08 4.49
N THR A 337 -37.61 26.36 4.01
CA THR A 337 -38.79 26.57 4.85
C THR A 337 -39.95 25.78 4.28
N THR A 338 -40.64 25.01 5.11
CA THR A 338 -41.88 24.32 4.73
C THR A 338 -42.88 24.35 5.89
N LEU A 339 -44.08 23.82 5.66
CA LEU A 339 -45.14 23.66 6.66
C LEU A 339 -45.09 22.25 7.27
N GLU A 340 -45.47 22.09 8.54
CA GLU A 340 -45.45 20.79 9.23
C GLU A 340 -46.33 19.72 8.58
N ASP A 341 -47.46 20.11 7.99
CA ASP A 341 -48.36 19.17 7.29
C ASP A 341 -48.08 19.05 5.79
N SER A 342 -46.93 19.56 5.36
CA SER A 342 -46.50 19.36 3.99
C SER A 342 -46.10 17.90 3.75
N GLY A 343 -46.43 17.38 2.56
CA GLY A 343 -45.96 16.08 2.13
C GLY A 343 -44.45 16.07 1.84
N ALA A 344 -43.99 15.07 1.10
CA ALA A 344 -42.59 14.96 0.71
C ALA A 344 -42.09 16.21 -0.04
N GLN A 345 -40.96 16.74 0.42
CA GLN A 345 -40.28 17.88 -0.16
C GLN A 345 -39.15 17.42 -1.08
N THR A 346 -38.94 18.14 -2.18
CA THR A 346 -37.82 17.93 -3.10
C THR A 346 -37.29 19.27 -3.57
N VAL A 347 -36.01 19.53 -3.29
CA VAL A 347 -35.29 20.70 -3.77
C VAL A 347 -34.33 20.25 -4.86
N ASN A 348 -34.72 20.49 -6.11
CA ASN A 348 -33.97 20.00 -7.27
C ASN A 348 -32.63 20.73 -7.42
N GLY A 349 -31.55 19.96 -7.65
CA GLY A 349 -30.20 20.49 -7.84
C GLY A 349 -29.70 21.30 -6.65
N PHE A 350 -30.03 20.87 -5.43
CA PHE A 350 -29.55 21.48 -4.20
C PHE A 350 -28.02 21.40 -4.12
N ALA A 351 -27.44 20.21 -4.31
CA ALA A 351 -26.01 20.06 -4.53
C ALA A 351 -25.70 20.14 -6.03
N SER A 352 -24.56 20.76 -6.37
CA SER A 352 -24.09 20.93 -7.74
C SER A 352 -22.57 20.83 -7.79
N ASN A 353 -22.01 20.70 -9.00
CA ASN A 353 -20.56 20.49 -9.19
C ASN A 353 -20.02 19.34 -8.31
N ILE A 354 -20.77 18.24 -8.27
CA ILE A 354 -20.40 17.03 -7.54
C ILE A 354 -19.24 16.37 -8.31
N ASP A 355 -18.10 16.27 -7.67
CA ASP A 355 -16.82 15.87 -8.28
C ASP A 355 -16.05 15.02 -7.26
N ASP A 356 -15.48 13.90 -7.70
CA ASP A 356 -14.69 13.00 -6.84
C ASP A 356 -13.27 13.50 -6.60
N GLY A 357 -12.92 14.69 -7.09
CA GLY A 357 -11.63 15.34 -6.87
C GLY A 357 -10.51 14.80 -7.75
N ASP A 358 -10.72 13.67 -8.42
CA ASP A 358 -9.70 12.94 -9.16
C ASP A 358 -10.07 12.68 -10.63
N GLY A 359 -9.10 12.20 -11.42
CA GLY A 359 -9.30 11.91 -12.84
C GLY A 359 -9.86 10.51 -13.15
N ASN A 360 -9.94 9.64 -12.15
CA ASN A 360 -10.59 8.33 -12.22
C ASN A 360 -12.08 8.44 -11.90
N THR A 361 -12.78 7.32 -11.76
CA THR A 361 -14.18 7.30 -11.34
C THR A 361 -14.27 6.61 -9.99
N GLN A 362 -14.80 7.31 -9.01
CA GLN A 362 -15.02 6.82 -7.65
C GLN A 362 -16.52 6.83 -7.30
N ASN A 363 -16.93 6.04 -6.32
CA ASN A 363 -18.32 6.04 -5.86
C ASN A 363 -18.53 7.12 -4.80
N LEU A 364 -19.48 8.02 -5.05
CA LEU A 364 -19.78 9.14 -4.17
C LEU A 364 -20.95 8.85 -3.25
N THR A 365 -20.90 9.36 -2.02
CA THR A 365 -21.97 9.23 -1.02
C THR A 365 -22.10 10.53 -0.22
N PHE A 366 -23.30 11.10 -0.16
CA PHE A 366 -23.58 12.21 0.75
C PHE A 366 -23.85 11.70 2.17
N ASN A 367 -23.07 12.19 3.13
CA ASN A 367 -23.37 12.00 4.55
C ASN A 367 -24.23 13.17 5.02
N VAL A 368 -25.47 12.89 5.39
CA VAL A 368 -26.44 13.92 5.83
C VAL A 368 -26.84 13.65 7.28
N THR A 369 -26.67 14.66 8.13
CA THR A 369 -27.07 14.61 9.54
C THR A 369 -27.79 15.89 9.92
N ASN A 370 -28.60 15.86 10.98
CA ASN A 370 -29.24 17.05 11.52
C ASN A 370 -29.38 16.96 13.04
N ASP A 371 -29.57 18.11 13.69
CA ASP A 371 -29.61 18.21 15.16
C ASP A 371 -31.01 17.97 15.76
N ASN A 372 -32.04 17.76 14.93
CA ASN A 372 -33.40 17.50 15.38
C ASN A 372 -34.16 16.55 14.44
N ASN A 373 -33.76 15.27 14.47
CA ASN A 373 -34.36 14.23 13.64
C ASN A 373 -35.88 14.07 13.85
N ALA A 374 -36.40 14.49 15.01
CA ALA A 374 -37.82 14.36 15.36
C ALA A 374 -38.76 15.22 14.51
N LEU A 375 -38.23 16.15 13.71
CA LEU A 375 -39.04 16.95 12.78
C LEU A 375 -39.43 16.20 11.50
N PHE A 376 -38.85 15.02 11.22
CA PHE A 376 -39.00 14.35 9.91
C PHE A 376 -39.46 12.91 10.00
N SER A 377 -40.50 12.58 9.22
CA SER A 377 -40.94 11.21 8.95
C SER A 377 -40.03 10.51 7.93
N SER A 378 -39.40 11.29 7.05
CA SER A 378 -38.30 10.87 6.17
C SER A 378 -37.17 11.90 6.28
N GLN A 379 -36.02 11.45 6.78
CA GLN A 379 -34.87 12.32 7.06
C GLN A 379 -34.35 13.03 5.80
N PRO A 380 -33.74 14.22 5.94
CA PRO A 380 -33.01 14.86 4.86
C PRO A 380 -31.97 13.93 4.22
N ALA A 381 -32.01 13.81 2.90
CA ALA A 381 -31.07 13.05 2.09
C ALA A 381 -30.77 13.79 0.79
N ILE A 382 -29.56 13.63 0.25
CA ILE A 382 -29.15 14.19 -1.04
C ILE A 382 -28.75 13.04 -1.95
N ASP A 383 -29.32 13.02 -3.15
CA ASP A 383 -28.98 12.06 -4.20
C ASP A 383 -27.67 12.48 -4.89
N GLU A 384 -26.69 11.57 -4.93
CA GLU A 384 -25.33 11.82 -5.41
C GLU A 384 -25.23 12.06 -6.93
N VAL A 385 -26.25 11.66 -7.71
CA VAL A 385 -26.25 11.81 -9.17
C VAL A 385 -26.95 13.09 -9.60
N THR A 386 -28.09 13.37 -9.00
CA THR A 386 -28.97 14.49 -9.36
C THR A 386 -28.72 15.73 -8.49
N GLY A 387 -28.13 15.56 -7.31
CA GLY A 387 -27.94 16.62 -6.32
C GLY A 387 -29.24 17.06 -5.64
N ASN A 388 -30.31 16.29 -5.76
CA ASN A 388 -31.62 16.67 -5.20
C ASN A 388 -31.65 16.41 -3.69
N LEU A 389 -32.08 17.42 -2.92
CA LEU A 389 -32.37 17.27 -1.49
C LEU A 389 -33.83 16.84 -1.31
N THR A 390 -34.06 15.79 -0.52
CA THR A 390 -35.40 15.30 -0.17
C THR A 390 -35.57 15.16 1.33
N TYR A 391 -36.75 15.48 1.86
CA TYR A 391 -37.16 15.24 3.25
C TYR A 391 -38.69 15.25 3.35
N THR A 392 -39.26 14.67 4.40
CA THR A 392 -40.70 14.77 4.69
C THR A 392 -40.90 15.14 6.15
N PRO A 393 -41.53 16.30 6.44
CA PRO A 393 -41.87 16.67 7.82
C PRO A 393 -42.80 15.65 8.49
N ILE A 394 -42.85 15.65 9.82
CA ILE A 394 -43.92 15.00 10.58
C ILE A 394 -45.06 16.01 10.75
N SER A 395 -46.30 15.58 10.51
CA SER A 395 -47.49 16.39 10.77
C SER A 395 -47.56 16.84 12.22
N ASN A 396 -48.04 18.07 12.45
CA ASN A 396 -48.23 18.67 13.77
C ASN A 396 -46.93 18.75 14.61
N VAL A 397 -45.76 18.78 13.94
CA VAL A 397 -44.47 19.01 14.58
C VAL A 397 -43.72 20.15 13.88
N SER A 398 -43.62 21.27 14.58
CA SER A 398 -42.91 22.46 14.14
C SER A 398 -41.51 22.58 14.74
N GLY A 399 -40.68 23.44 14.15
CA GLY A 399 -39.37 23.79 14.69
C GLY A 399 -38.32 24.07 13.63
N SER A 400 -37.06 24.10 14.04
CA SER A 400 -35.93 24.29 13.14
C SER A 400 -34.82 23.30 13.45
N THR A 401 -34.08 22.90 12.42
CA THR A 401 -32.89 22.07 12.56
C THR A 401 -31.75 22.61 11.70
N ILE A 402 -30.51 22.44 12.19
CA ILE A 402 -29.31 22.60 11.38
C ILE A 402 -28.99 21.25 10.76
N VAL A 403 -28.92 21.21 9.43
CA VAL A 403 -28.47 20.07 8.64
C VAL A 403 -27.00 20.26 8.29
N THR A 404 -26.20 19.24 8.57
CA THR A 404 -24.77 19.18 8.21
C THR A 404 -24.58 18.10 7.16
N ILE A 405 -23.89 18.48 6.07
CA ILE A 405 -23.59 17.60 4.95
C ILE A 405 -22.11 17.62 4.59
N ASN A 406 -21.59 16.46 4.21
CA ASN A 406 -20.33 16.33 3.49
C ASN A 406 -20.46 15.22 2.43
N LEU A 407 -19.54 15.21 1.49
CA LEU A 407 -19.46 14.22 0.43
C LEU A 407 -18.28 13.29 0.72
N SER A 408 -18.48 12.00 0.51
CA SER A 408 -17.43 11.00 0.59
C SER A 408 -17.26 10.24 -0.72
N ASP A 409 -16.03 9.85 -1.02
CA ASP A 409 -15.68 8.93 -2.11
C ASP A 409 -15.14 7.59 -1.55
N ASP A 410 -14.76 6.66 -2.43
CA ASP A 410 -14.17 5.37 -2.08
C ASP A 410 -12.70 5.22 -2.52
N GLY A 411 -11.98 6.32 -2.77
CA GLY A 411 -10.59 6.33 -3.23
C GLY A 411 -9.56 5.92 -2.17
N GLY A 412 -9.90 6.07 -0.89
CA GLY A 412 -9.15 5.57 0.25
C GLY A 412 -8.09 6.55 0.80
N THR A 413 -7.84 6.44 2.10
CA THR A 413 -6.93 7.34 2.86
C THR A 413 -5.42 7.00 2.76
N ALA A 414 -5.03 6.09 1.88
CA ALA A 414 -3.62 5.73 1.71
C ALA A 414 -2.82 6.91 1.14
N ASN A 415 -1.53 7.01 1.49
CA ASN A 415 -0.62 8.05 1.00
C ASN A 415 -1.05 9.51 1.27
N GLY A 416 -1.85 9.73 2.32
CA GLY A 416 -2.40 11.06 2.62
C GLY A 416 -3.71 11.36 1.87
N GLY A 417 -4.34 10.33 1.31
CA GLY A 417 -5.65 10.42 0.68
C GLY A 417 -6.73 10.96 1.62
N ILE A 418 -7.70 11.67 1.06
CA ILE A 418 -8.78 12.31 1.81
C ILE A 418 -10.12 11.88 1.21
N ASP A 419 -10.89 11.04 1.92
CA ASP A 419 -12.13 10.47 1.39
C ASP A 419 -13.38 11.32 1.72
N THR A 420 -13.21 12.49 2.32
CA THR A 420 -14.33 13.30 2.81
C THR A 420 -14.08 14.78 2.60
N SER A 421 -15.07 15.46 2.01
CA SER A 421 -15.07 16.90 1.85
C SER A 421 -15.21 17.62 3.20
N ALA A 422 -14.97 18.92 3.22
CA ALA A 422 -15.35 19.75 4.37
C ALA A 422 -16.87 19.76 4.57
N ASP A 423 -17.30 19.93 5.83
CA ASP A 423 -18.71 20.08 6.20
C ASP A 423 -19.29 21.38 5.64
N GLN A 424 -20.51 21.29 5.10
CA GLN A 424 -21.37 22.44 4.78
C GLN A 424 -22.67 22.32 5.59
N THR A 425 -23.23 23.46 5.98
CA THR A 425 -24.45 23.48 6.81
C THR A 425 -25.52 24.40 6.23
N PHE A 426 -26.77 24.04 6.49
CA PHE A 426 -27.94 24.86 6.18
C PHE A 426 -29.06 24.58 7.18
N MET A 427 -30.05 25.47 7.26
CA MET A 427 -31.18 25.31 8.17
C MET A 427 -32.42 24.85 7.41
N ILE A 428 -33.18 23.94 8.01
CA ILE A 428 -34.57 23.66 7.62
C ILE A 428 -35.47 24.16 8.73
N THR A 429 -36.45 25.00 8.39
CA THR A 429 -37.49 25.48 9.29
C THR A 429 -38.84 24.89 8.88
N ILE A 430 -39.48 24.22 9.82
CA ILE A 430 -40.84 23.71 9.72
C ILE A 430 -41.74 24.68 10.48
N ASN A 431 -42.57 25.42 9.75
CA ASN A 431 -43.48 26.40 10.33
C ASN A 431 -44.78 25.72 10.76
N GLU A 432 -45.36 26.27 11.84
CA GLU A 432 -46.66 25.85 12.37
C GLU A 432 -47.80 26.13 11.39
N VAL A 433 -48.76 25.21 11.34
CA VAL A 433 -50.07 25.34 10.70
C VAL A 433 -51.12 25.04 11.75
N ASN A 434 -52.14 25.88 11.85
CA ASN A 434 -53.21 25.68 12.83
C ASN A 434 -54.01 24.41 12.55
N ASP A 435 -54.03 23.46 13.49
CA ASP A 435 -54.83 22.25 13.44
C ASP A 435 -56.23 22.45 14.00
N ALA A 436 -57.19 21.64 13.54
CA ALA A 436 -58.56 21.73 14.06
C ALA A 436 -58.65 21.25 15.51
N PRO A 437 -59.43 21.95 16.36
CA PRO A 437 -59.60 21.55 17.74
C PRO A 437 -60.52 20.33 17.79
N SER A 438 -60.46 19.57 18.89
CA SER A 438 -61.25 18.36 19.03
C SER A 438 -61.80 18.16 20.44
N PHE A 439 -62.90 17.43 20.52
CA PHE A 439 -63.56 17.06 21.77
C PHE A 439 -64.43 15.81 21.58
N SER A 440 -64.75 15.15 22.68
CA SER A 440 -65.67 14.02 22.75
C SER A 440 -66.88 14.38 23.62
N ILE A 441 -68.09 14.01 23.21
CA ILE A 441 -69.28 14.09 24.08
C ILE A 441 -69.59 12.75 24.76
N LEU A 442 -70.48 12.77 25.75
CA LEU A 442 -71.01 11.55 26.38
C LEU A 442 -71.54 10.55 25.35
N VAL A 443 -71.33 9.25 25.61
CA VAL A 443 -71.79 8.14 24.75
C VAL A 443 -73.32 8.13 24.58
N SER A 444 -74.05 8.60 25.59
CA SER A 444 -75.50 8.85 25.52
C SER A 444 -75.74 10.34 25.79
N PRO A 445 -75.66 11.20 24.76
CA PRO A 445 -75.64 12.65 24.95
C PRO A 445 -77.04 13.26 25.08
N ASP A 446 -78.09 12.54 24.68
CA ASP A 446 -79.46 13.06 24.73
C ASP A 446 -79.92 13.32 26.17
N GLN A 447 -80.56 14.47 26.37
CA GLN A 447 -81.04 14.91 27.67
C GLN A 447 -82.56 14.92 27.72
N THR A 448 -83.11 14.54 28.87
CA THR A 448 -84.53 14.69 29.17
C THR A 448 -84.68 15.44 30.48
N THR A 449 -85.52 16.46 30.50
CA THR A 449 -85.91 17.16 31.72
C THR A 449 -87.40 17.47 31.68
N LEU A 450 -87.93 17.94 32.80
CA LEU A 450 -89.30 18.38 32.91
C LEU A 450 -89.39 19.87 32.58
N GLU A 451 -90.50 20.32 32.00
CA GLU A 451 -90.79 21.76 31.97
C GLU A 451 -90.80 22.34 33.38
N ASP A 452 -90.54 23.64 33.49
CA ASP A 452 -90.39 24.35 34.77
C ASP A 452 -89.26 23.85 35.70
N SER A 453 -88.43 22.94 35.20
CA SER A 453 -87.20 22.60 35.89
C SER A 453 -86.28 23.83 35.95
N GLY A 454 -85.65 24.03 37.12
CA GLY A 454 -84.62 25.04 37.27
C GLY A 454 -83.39 24.77 36.39
N ALA A 455 -82.31 25.52 36.60
CA ALA A 455 -81.09 25.35 35.82
C ALA A 455 -80.58 23.89 35.84
N GLN A 456 -80.37 23.35 34.65
CA GLN A 456 -79.83 22.02 34.44
C GLN A 456 -78.31 22.12 34.23
N THR A 457 -77.58 21.19 34.84
CA THR A 457 -76.14 21.02 34.65
C THR A 457 -75.83 19.55 34.40
N VAL A 458 -75.26 19.25 33.23
CA VAL A 458 -74.77 17.93 32.88
C VAL A 458 -73.25 17.96 32.99
N ASN A 459 -72.73 17.39 34.07
CA ASN A 459 -71.29 17.42 34.36
C ASN A 459 -70.52 16.52 33.40
N GLY A 460 -69.39 17.03 32.86
CA GLY A 460 -68.54 16.28 31.94
C GLY A 460 -69.26 15.87 30.65
N PHE A 461 -70.16 16.73 30.15
CA PHE A 461 -70.88 16.50 28.89
C PHE A 461 -69.90 16.41 27.72
N ALA A 462 -68.96 17.36 27.65
CA ALA A 462 -67.80 17.32 26.77
C ALA A 462 -66.54 16.92 27.56
N SER A 463 -65.63 16.22 26.89
CA SER A 463 -64.38 15.71 27.44
C SER A 463 -63.31 15.68 26.35
N ASN A 464 -62.04 15.48 26.72
CA ASN A 464 -60.91 15.49 25.79
C ASN A 464 -60.89 16.75 24.90
N ILE A 465 -61.20 17.91 25.50
CA ILE A 465 -61.21 19.21 24.84
C ILE A 465 -59.74 19.61 24.64
N VAL A 466 -59.29 19.61 23.39
CA VAL A 466 -57.93 19.97 23.00
C VAL A 466 -57.98 20.91 21.80
N ASP A 467 -57.02 21.81 21.71
CA ASP A 467 -56.85 22.77 20.61
C ASP A 467 -56.32 22.13 19.33
N GLY A 468 -55.63 21.00 19.43
CA GLY A 468 -55.15 20.26 18.26
C GLY A 468 -53.68 20.53 17.95
N ASP A 469 -53.17 21.67 18.44
CA ASP A 469 -51.79 22.11 18.24
C ASP A 469 -50.86 21.86 19.43
N GLY A 470 -49.56 22.09 19.22
CA GLY A 470 -48.55 22.06 20.28
C GLY A 470 -48.48 23.32 21.15
N ASN A 471 -49.05 24.44 20.67
CA ASN A 471 -49.17 25.69 21.40
C ASN A 471 -50.56 25.83 22.03
N THR A 472 -50.68 26.62 23.10
CA THR A 472 -51.98 26.83 23.75
C THR A 472 -52.80 27.88 23.02
N GLN A 473 -54.02 27.52 22.63
CA GLN A 473 -54.98 28.42 21.98
C GLN A 473 -56.26 28.61 22.80
N ASN A 474 -57.02 29.68 22.52
CA ASN A 474 -58.28 29.94 23.21
C ASN A 474 -59.43 29.19 22.53
N LEU A 475 -60.04 28.27 23.26
CA LEU A 475 -61.16 27.48 22.78
C LEU A 475 -62.50 28.14 23.11
N THR A 476 -63.46 28.00 22.18
CA THR A 476 -64.85 28.46 22.32
C THR A 476 -65.81 27.41 21.76
N PHE A 477 -66.81 27.00 22.54
CA PHE A 477 -67.89 26.16 22.02
C PHE A 477 -68.94 27.00 21.29
N ASN A 478 -69.18 26.68 20.02
CA ASN A 478 -70.33 27.22 19.29
C ASN A 478 -71.51 26.28 19.51
N VAL A 479 -72.55 26.77 20.18
CA VAL A 479 -73.76 25.98 20.48
C VAL A 479 -74.98 26.62 19.82
N THR A 480 -75.68 25.85 18.99
CA THR A 480 -76.91 26.27 18.33
C THR A 480 -77.98 25.19 18.50
N ASN A 481 -79.25 25.55 18.38
CA ASN A 481 -80.34 24.57 18.37
C ASN A 481 -81.48 25.03 17.46
N ASP A 482 -82.34 24.10 17.04
CA ASP A 482 -83.41 24.35 16.07
C ASP A 482 -84.72 24.87 16.70
N ASN A 483 -84.77 24.98 18.04
CA ASN A 483 -85.93 25.49 18.76
C ASN A 483 -85.54 26.26 20.04
N ASN A 484 -84.97 27.45 19.85
CA ASN A 484 -84.50 28.31 20.95
C ASN A 484 -85.59 28.67 21.97
N ALA A 485 -86.88 28.65 21.56
CA ALA A 485 -88.01 29.03 22.42
C ALA A 485 -88.24 28.07 23.59
N LEU A 486 -87.67 26.85 23.55
CA LEU A 486 -87.74 25.90 24.66
C LEU A 486 -86.93 26.32 25.89
N PHE A 487 -86.07 27.35 25.78
CA PHE A 487 -85.11 27.71 26.82
C PHE A 487 -85.21 29.18 27.26
N SER A 488 -85.25 29.39 28.57
CA SER A 488 -85.03 30.72 29.18
C SER A 488 -83.54 31.05 29.29
N SER A 489 -82.68 30.03 29.38
CA SER A 489 -81.22 30.12 29.22
C SER A 489 -80.78 29.06 28.22
N GLN A 490 -80.23 29.50 27.08
CA GLN A 490 -79.84 28.61 25.99
C GLN A 490 -78.80 27.56 26.44
N PRO A 491 -78.76 26.38 25.79
CA PRO A 491 -77.69 25.42 25.95
C PRO A 491 -76.31 26.08 25.72
N ALA A 492 -75.41 25.89 26.68
CA ALA A 492 -74.03 26.34 26.62
C ALA A 492 -73.11 25.31 27.26
N ILE A 493 -71.92 25.12 26.68
CA ILE A 493 -70.89 24.21 27.19
C ILE A 493 -69.71 25.05 27.65
N ASN A 494 -69.23 24.81 28.88
CA ASN A 494 -68.04 25.47 29.38
C ASN A 494 -66.77 24.76 28.87
N GLU A 495 -65.86 25.51 28.28
CA GLU A 495 -64.67 25.00 27.58
C GLU A 495 -63.63 24.38 28.52
N VAL A 496 -63.65 24.75 29.80
CA VAL A 496 -62.70 24.25 30.82
C VAL A 496 -63.23 23.01 31.53
N THR A 497 -64.50 23.02 31.91
CA THR A 497 -65.11 21.94 32.70
C THR A 497 -65.83 20.91 31.84
N GLY A 498 -66.16 21.24 30.60
CA GLY A 498 -66.96 20.41 29.70
C GLY A 498 -68.43 20.28 30.12
N ASN A 499 -68.90 21.10 31.07
CA ASN A 499 -70.26 21.01 31.58
C ASN A 499 -71.25 21.68 30.63
N LEU A 500 -72.31 20.96 30.26
CA LEU A 500 -73.47 21.52 29.56
C LEU A 500 -74.43 22.14 30.58
N THR A 501 -74.89 23.36 30.31
CA THR A 501 -75.91 24.05 31.11
C THR A 501 -77.03 24.57 30.23
N TYR A 502 -78.26 24.52 30.72
CA TYR A 502 -79.44 25.10 30.08
C TYR A 502 -80.55 25.30 31.12
N THR A 503 -81.58 26.07 30.79
CA THR A 503 -82.79 26.19 31.63
C THR A 503 -84.00 26.24 30.70
N SER A 504 -84.98 25.36 30.92
CA SER A 504 -86.22 25.39 30.15
C SER A 504 -86.93 26.73 30.35
N ALA A 505 -87.68 27.18 29.34
CA ALA A 505 -88.65 28.25 29.55
C ALA A 505 -89.86 27.70 30.32
N ALA A 506 -90.64 28.60 30.92
CA ALA A 506 -91.81 28.20 31.69
C ALA A 506 -92.93 27.71 30.76
N ASN A 507 -93.62 26.63 31.16
CA ASN A 507 -94.80 26.09 30.50
C ASN A 507 -94.58 25.80 28.99
N VAL A 508 -93.38 25.32 28.63
CA VAL A 508 -93.07 24.87 27.27
C VAL A 508 -92.53 23.44 27.28
N SER A 509 -93.07 22.64 26.37
CA SER A 509 -92.65 21.27 26.13
C SER A 509 -92.26 21.06 24.67
N GLY A 510 -91.45 20.04 24.41
CA GLY A 510 -91.00 19.73 23.06
C GLY A 510 -89.61 19.11 23.01
N SER A 511 -89.08 18.96 21.80
CA SER A 511 -87.71 18.50 21.56
C SER A 511 -86.99 19.43 20.60
N THR A 512 -85.68 19.47 20.72
CA THR A 512 -84.79 20.29 19.90
C THR A 512 -83.49 19.55 19.64
N ILE A 513 -82.96 19.70 18.43
CA ILE A 513 -81.63 19.20 18.07
C ILE A 513 -80.64 20.32 18.37
N VAL A 514 -79.69 20.04 19.26
CA VAL A 514 -78.58 20.93 19.57
C VAL A 514 -77.39 20.51 18.71
N THR A 515 -76.81 21.47 17.98
CA THR A 515 -75.59 21.29 17.18
C THR A 515 -74.45 22.05 17.83
N ILE A 516 -73.31 21.39 18.00
CA ILE A 516 -72.12 21.94 18.64
C ILE A 516 -70.86 21.67 17.81
N ASN A 517 -69.96 22.65 17.82
CA ASN A 517 -68.57 22.47 17.40
C ASN A 517 -67.66 23.32 18.30
N LEU A 518 -66.37 23.07 18.23
CA LEU A 518 -65.35 23.78 18.99
C LEU A 518 -64.54 24.63 18.00
N SER A 519 -64.26 25.88 18.36
CA SER A 519 -63.34 26.74 17.62
C SER A 519 -62.16 27.17 18.48
N ASP A 520 -61.00 27.31 17.86
CA ASP A 520 -59.80 27.95 18.43
C ASP A 520 -59.58 29.36 17.86
N ASP A 521 -58.47 30.01 18.23
CA ASP A 521 -58.05 31.32 17.74
C ASP A 521 -56.73 31.33 16.95
N GLY A 522 -56.27 30.17 16.46
CA GLY A 522 -54.98 30.01 15.76
C GLY A 522 -54.98 30.54 14.32
N GLY A 523 -56.15 30.58 13.67
CA GLY A 523 -56.37 31.24 12.40
C GLY A 523 -56.12 30.39 11.15
N THR A 524 -56.78 30.75 10.05
CA THR A 524 -56.83 29.95 8.80
C THR A 524 -55.67 30.14 7.82
N SER A 525 -54.58 30.77 8.25
CA SER A 525 -53.43 30.99 7.34
C SER A 525 -52.76 29.67 6.96
N ASN A 526 -52.18 29.60 5.76
CA ASN A 526 -51.46 28.41 5.25
C ASN A 526 -52.28 27.10 5.22
N GLY A 527 -53.61 27.19 5.26
CA GLY A 527 -54.49 26.01 5.28
C GLY A 527 -54.93 25.60 6.68
N GLY A 528 -54.65 26.40 7.71
CA GLY A 528 -55.08 26.16 9.07
C GLY A 528 -56.61 26.08 9.23
N ILE A 529 -57.07 25.37 10.26
CA ILE A 529 -58.48 25.01 10.44
C ILE A 529 -58.96 25.38 11.85
N ASP A 530 -59.64 26.52 12.01
CA ASP A 530 -60.04 27.00 13.34
C ASP A 530 -61.25 26.28 13.97
N THR A 531 -61.82 25.25 13.35
CA THR A 531 -63.12 24.69 13.78
C THR A 531 -63.24 23.19 13.56
N SER A 532 -63.69 22.50 14.60
CA SER A 532 -63.95 21.06 14.59
C SER A 532 -65.16 20.70 13.73
N ALA A 533 -65.32 19.41 13.42
CA ALA A 533 -66.57 18.91 12.85
C ALA A 533 -67.77 19.08 13.81
N ASP A 534 -68.97 19.25 13.25
CA ASP A 534 -70.22 19.35 14.02
C ASP A 534 -70.56 18.02 14.72
N GLN A 535 -71.04 18.11 15.95
CA GLN A 535 -71.70 17.03 16.70
C GLN A 535 -73.11 17.47 17.10
N THR A 536 -74.04 16.52 17.20
CA THR A 536 -75.45 16.80 17.52
C THR A 536 -76.00 15.91 18.62
N PHE A 537 -76.90 16.44 19.44
CA PHE A 537 -77.65 15.68 20.45
C PHE A 537 -79.05 16.29 20.64
N MET A 538 -79.96 15.54 21.24
CA MET A 538 -81.33 15.99 21.49
C MET A 538 -81.54 16.43 22.93
N ILE A 539 -82.29 17.50 23.13
CA ILE A 539 -82.87 17.84 24.44
C ILE A 539 -84.39 17.73 24.32
N THR A 540 -85.00 16.93 25.21
CA THR A 540 -86.46 16.81 25.31
C THR A 540 -86.95 17.41 26.63
N ILE A 541 -87.85 18.38 26.55
CA ILE A 541 -88.57 18.95 27.69
C ILE A 541 -89.94 18.28 27.74
N ASN A 542 -90.15 17.43 28.73
CA ASN A 542 -91.40 16.73 28.93
C ASN A 542 -92.40 17.59 29.70
N GLU A 543 -93.68 17.43 29.39
CA GLU A 543 -94.76 18.13 30.08
C GLU A 543 -94.84 17.73 31.56
N VAL A 544 -95.12 18.71 32.41
CA VAL A 544 -95.53 18.54 33.80
C VAL A 544 -96.93 19.10 33.90
N ASN A 545 -97.83 18.35 34.54
CA ASN A 545 -99.16 18.84 34.80
C ASN A 545 -99.10 20.00 35.81
N ASP A 546 -99.36 21.21 35.36
CA ASP A 546 -99.49 22.40 36.16
C ASP A 546 -100.84 22.47 36.88
N ALA A 547 -100.88 23.27 37.95
CA ALA A 547 -102.11 23.43 38.73
C ALA A 547 -103.10 24.32 37.97
N PRO A 548 -104.35 23.88 37.77
CA PRO A 548 -105.35 24.71 37.12
C PRO A 548 -105.61 25.97 37.94
N SER A 549 -105.79 27.09 37.25
CA SER A 549 -106.05 28.38 37.88
C SER A 549 -107.34 28.99 37.36
N PHE A 550 -107.99 29.78 38.22
CA PHE A 550 -109.14 30.59 37.83
C PHE A 550 -109.26 31.78 38.78
N SER A 551 -109.93 32.82 38.30
CA SER A 551 -110.29 34.00 39.07
C SER A 551 -111.80 33.99 39.35
N ILE A 552 -112.22 34.30 40.57
CA ILE A 552 -113.63 34.50 40.91
C ILE A 552 -114.01 35.99 40.88
N LEU A 553 -115.31 36.29 40.80
CA LEU A 553 -115.83 37.65 40.87
C LEU A 553 -115.32 38.42 42.10
N VAL A 554 -114.98 39.69 41.89
CA VAL A 554 -114.70 40.64 42.99
C VAL A 554 -116.01 40.84 43.74
N SER A 555 -116.13 40.25 44.95
CA SER A 555 -117.38 40.02 45.72
C SER A 555 -118.17 38.78 45.28
N PRO A 556 -117.71 37.57 45.61
CA PRO A 556 -118.34 36.32 45.19
C PRO A 556 -119.61 35.97 45.97
N ASP A 557 -119.83 36.59 47.12
CA ASP A 557 -120.94 36.25 48.01
C ASP A 557 -122.30 36.54 47.37
N GLN A 558 -123.17 35.53 47.36
CA GLN A 558 -124.52 35.64 46.82
C GLN A 558 -125.54 35.61 47.95
N THR A 559 -126.57 36.45 47.85
CA THR A 559 -127.73 36.38 48.74
C THR A 559 -128.94 35.98 47.90
N THR A 560 -129.72 35.02 48.39
CA THR A 560 -130.96 34.59 47.76
C THR A 560 -132.06 34.51 48.81
N LEU A 561 -133.31 34.71 48.38
CA LEU A 561 -134.47 34.50 49.24
C LEU A 561 -134.74 33.00 49.38
N GLU A 562 -135.28 32.60 50.53
CA GLU A 562 -135.86 31.26 50.69
C GLU A 562 -136.95 31.02 49.63
N ASP A 563 -137.05 29.78 49.14
CA ASP A 563 -137.92 29.34 48.04
C ASP A 563 -137.62 29.89 46.62
N SER A 564 -136.46 30.52 46.42
CA SER A 564 -136.02 30.90 45.07
C SER A 564 -135.66 29.66 44.23
N GLY A 565 -136.01 29.67 42.94
CA GLY A 565 -135.61 28.64 41.98
C GLY A 565 -134.09 28.58 41.75
N ALA A 566 -133.62 27.70 40.87
CA ALA A 566 -132.20 27.57 40.56
C ALA A 566 -131.58 28.92 40.16
N GLN A 567 -130.49 29.30 40.84
CA GLN A 567 -129.76 30.53 40.55
C GLN A 567 -128.62 30.25 39.59
N THR A 568 -128.40 31.14 38.63
CA THR A 568 -127.25 31.09 37.71
C THR A 568 -126.49 32.40 37.83
N VAL A 569 -125.22 32.33 38.24
CA VAL A 569 -124.33 33.49 38.31
C VAL A 569 -123.36 33.40 37.14
N ASN A 570 -123.67 34.12 36.06
CA ASN A 570 -122.84 34.12 34.86
C ASN A 570 -121.47 34.73 35.17
N GLY A 571 -120.40 34.04 34.75
CA GLY A 571 -119.02 34.52 34.93
C GLY A 571 -118.52 34.43 36.37
N PHE A 572 -119.12 33.57 37.20
CA PHE A 572 -118.66 33.38 38.59
C PHE A 572 -117.18 33.01 38.69
N ALA A 573 -116.71 32.17 37.76
CA ALA A 573 -115.30 31.94 37.48
C ALA A 573 -114.95 32.52 36.09
N SER A 574 -113.75 33.10 35.98
CA SER A 574 -113.18 33.71 34.79
C SER A 574 -111.67 33.41 34.75
N ASN A 575 -111.01 33.63 33.60
CA ASN A 575 -109.61 33.27 33.39
C ASN A 575 -109.32 31.82 33.79
N ILE A 576 -110.21 30.90 33.37
CA ILE A 576 -110.03 29.48 33.62
C ILE A 576 -108.92 29.01 32.71
N ASP A 577 -107.86 28.50 33.33
CA ASP A 577 -106.65 28.01 32.71
C ASP A 577 -106.38 26.63 33.32
N ASP A 578 -106.14 25.61 32.50
CA ASP A 578 -105.77 24.26 32.98
C ASP A 578 -104.38 24.24 33.61
N GLY A 579 -103.61 25.32 33.47
CA GLY A 579 -102.22 25.41 33.91
C GLY A 579 -101.26 25.01 32.80
N ASP A 580 -101.70 24.14 31.89
CA ASP A 580 -100.89 23.58 30.82
C ASP A 580 -101.11 24.32 29.50
N GLY A 581 -100.05 24.51 28.70
CA GLY A 581 -100.14 25.16 27.38
C GLY A 581 -100.88 24.34 26.30
N ASN A 582 -101.46 23.20 26.66
CA ASN A 582 -102.17 22.27 25.78
C ASN A 582 -103.66 22.15 26.20
N THR A 583 -104.49 21.49 25.40
CA THR A 583 -105.92 21.34 25.74
C THR A 583 -106.15 20.07 26.57
N GLN A 584 -106.11 20.18 27.90
CA GLN A 584 -106.58 19.10 28.78
C GLN A 584 -108.06 19.27 29.13
N ASN A 585 -108.74 18.17 29.44
CA ASN A 585 -110.13 18.23 29.90
C ASN A 585 -110.16 18.63 31.39
N LEU A 586 -110.36 19.93 31.67
CA LEU A 586 -110.75 20.42 33.00
C LEU A 586 -112.05 19.74 33.45
N LYS A 587 -112.10 19.28 34.70
CA LYS A 587 -113.30 18.72 35.34
C LYS A 587 -113.91 19.65 36.36
#